data_AF-A0A5D0N724-F1
#
_entry.id   AF-A0A5D0N724-F1
#
_cell.length_a   1.000
_cell.length_b   1.000
_cell.length_c   1.000
_cell.angle_alpha   90.00
_cell.angle_beta   90.00
_cell.angle_gamma   90.00
#
_symmetry.space_group_name_H-M   'P 1'
#
loop_
_entity.id
_entity.type
_entity.pdbx_description
1 polymer ?
#
loop_
_entity_poly.entity_id
_entity_poly.type
_entity_poly.pdbx_seq_one_letter_code
_entity_poly.pdbx_strand_id
1 'polypeptide(L)' 'MAHIAVIGERARVEGWALGGALAVPADDPDEVRAAWHALDDDVSVVVLTPAAARCLEEERERHPDAVLIVVTPP' A
#
# COMPACT_ATOMS: atom_id res chain seq x y z
N MET A 1 -5.97 -15.15 7.32
CA MET A 1 -6.80 -14.04 7.83
C MET A 1 -6.48 -12.88 6.91
N ALA A 2 -7.45 -12.27 6.24
CA ALA A 2 -7.15 -11.25 5.24
C ALA A 2 -6.53 -10.02 5.92
N HIS A 3 -5.27 -9.71 5.61
CA HIS A 3 -4.60 -8.50 6.11
C HIS A 3 -4.79 -7.33 5.16
N ILE A 4 -5.00 -6.15 5.74
CA ILE A 4 -5.06 -4.87 5.03
C ILE A 4 -3.70 -4.21 5.21
N ALA A 5 -3.01 -3.91 4.11
CA ALA A 5 -1.79 -3.10 4.12
C ALA A 5 -2.11 -1.67 3.67
N VAL A 6 -1.44 -0.69 4.28
CA VAL A 6 -1.57 0.73 3.94
C VAL A 6 -0.18 1.31 3.66
N ILE A 7 0.09 1.68 2.41
CA ILE A 7 1.39 2.21 1.97
C ILE A 7 1.26 3.69 1.60
N GLY A 8 2.19 4.51 2.10
CA GLY A 8 2.29 5.93 1.76
C GLY A 8 3.00 6.75 2.82
N GLU A 9 2.89 8.08 2.70
CA GLU A 9 3.65 9.02 3.51
C GLU A 9 3.37 8.80 5.00
N ARG A 10 4.43 8.79 5.83
CA ARG A 10 4.37 8.41 7.25
C ARG A 10 3.23 9.08 8.00
N ALA A 11 3.12 10.41 7.85
CA ALA A 11 2.11 11.23 8.52
C ALA A 11 0.65 10.85 8.17
N ARG A 12 0.42 10.20 7.03
CA ARG A 12 -0.91 9.77 6.57
C ARG A 12 -1.25 8.34 6.95
N VAL A 13 -0.24 7.49 7.15
CA VAL A 13 -0.43 6.04 7.27
C VAL A 13 -0.23 5.49 8.69
N GLU A 14 0.55 6.14 9.55
CA GLU A 14 0.84 5.63 10.91
C GLU A 14 -0.42 5.35 11.74
N GLY A 15 -1.45 6.22 11.62
CA GLY A 15 -2.70 6.08 12.37
C GLY A 15 -3.52 4.83 12.01
N TRP A 16 -3.28 4.20 10.85
CA TRP A 16 -4.03 3.02 10.41
C TRP A 16 -3.70 1.77 11.25
N ALA A 17 -2.52 1.73 11.86
CA ALA A 17 -2.13 0.66 12.78
C ALA A 17 -3.10 0.58 13.99
N LEU A 18 -3.69 1.70 14.40
CA LEU A 18 -4.71 1.74 15.46
C LEU A 18 -5.99 0.98 15.08
N GLY A 19 -6.28 0.87 13.78
CA GLY A 19 -7.40 0.10 13.23
C GLY A 19 -7.06 -1.37 12.93
N GLY A 20 -5.85 -1.82 13.25
CA GLY A 20 -5.38 -3.18 12.98
C GLY A 20 -4.89 -3.43 11.55
N ALA A 21 -4.73 -2.37 10.75
CA ALA A 21 -4.07 -2.49 9.44
C ALA A 21 -2.54 -2.51 9.58
N LEU A 22 -1.86 -3.15 8.63
CA LEU A 22 -0.42 -3.07 8.48
C LEU A 22 -0.07 -1.71 7.86
N ALA A 23 0.33 -0.75 8.69
CA ALA A 23 0.83 0.54 8.24
C ALA A 23 2.28 0.41 7.77
N VAL A 24 2.56 0.81 6.53
CA VAL A 24 3.87 0.75 5.90
C VAL A 24 4.25 2.17 5.45
N PRO A 25 4.93 2.95 6.32
CA PRO A 25 5.44 4.26 5.97
C PRO A 25 6.44 4.20 4.82
N ALA A 26 6.20 4.97 3.78
CA ALA A 26 7.07 5.15 2.63
C ALA A 26 6.93 6.61 2.13
N ASP A 27 7.98 7.40 2.29
CA ASP A 27 7.97 8.84 2.00
C ASP A 27 8.50 9.16 0.60
N ASP A 28 9.17 8.19 -0.05
CA ASP A 28 9.72 8.34 -1.40
C ASP A 28 9.35 7.17 -2.35
N PRO A 29 9.52 7.36 -3.68
CA PRO A 29 9.13 6.35 -4.66
C PRO A 29 9.85 5.00 -4.53
N ASP A 30 11.10 4.98 -4.08
CA ASP A 30 11.87 3.74 -3.96
C ASP A 30 11.41 2.96 -2.73
N GLU A 31 11.14 3.66 -1.62
CA GLU A 31 10.49 3.08 -0.44
C GLU A 31 9.11 2.50 -0.77
N VAL A 32 8.30 3.19 -1.60
CA VAL A 32 6.97 2.70 -2.00
C VAL A 32 7.08 1.39 -2.78
N ARG A 33 8.01 1.30 -3.74
CA ARG A 33 8.22 0.07 -4.52
C ARG A 33 8.76 -1.05 -3.65
N ALA A 34 9.72 -0.76 -2.77
CA ALA A 34 10.25 -1.75 -1.84
C ALA A 34 9.15 -2.29 -0.91
N ALA A 35 8.30 -1.41 -0.38
CA ALA A 35 7.14 -1.77 0.43
C ALA A 35 6.15 -2.65 -0.34
N TRP A 36 5.85 -2.31 -1.59
CA TRP A 36 4.97 -3.09 -2.46
C TRP A 36 5.50 -4.51 -2.71
N HIS A 37 6.77 -4.64 -3.08
CA HIS A 37 7.40 -5.93 -3.36
C HIS A 37 7.64 -6.80 -2.10
N ALA A 38 7.58 -6.20 -0.91
CA ALA A 38 7.74 -6.90 0.36
C ALA A 38 6.42 -7.36 0.99
N LEU A 39 5.27 -7.08 0.34
CA LEU A 39 3.97 -7.55 0.82
C LEU A 39 3.91 -9.08 0.77
N ASP A 40 3.39 -9.67 1.84
CA ASP A 40 3.16 -11.11 1.94
C ASP A 40 1.91 -11.51 1.14
N ASP A 41 1.85 -12.77 0.71
CA ASP A 41 0.77 -13.33 -0.11
C ASP A 41 -0.58 -13.38 0.64
N ASP A 42 -0.58 -13.15 1.96
CA ASP A 42 -1.78 -13.11 2.81
C ASP A 42 -2.50 -11.74 2.83
N VAL A 43 -1.89 -10.71 2.23
CA VAL A 43 -2.47 -9.37 2.09
C VAL A 43 -3.53 -9.39 1.00
N SER A 44 -4.80 -9.20 1.39
CA SER A 44 -5.94 -9.24 0.46
C SER A 44 -6.38 -7.85 -0.01
N VAL A 45 -5.98 -6.79 0.70
CA VAL A 45 -6.30 -5.40 0.36
C VAL A 45 -5.07 -4.52 0.57
N VAL A 46 -4.74 -3.69 -0.42
CA VAL A 46 -3.71 -2.66 -0.30
C VAL A 46 -4.35 -1.30 -0.48
N VAL A 47 -4.22 -0.45 0.53
CA VAL A 47 -4.61 0.95 0.50
C VAL A 47 -3.37 1.78 0.22
N LEU A 48 -3.43 2.63 -0.80
CA LEU A 48 -2.35 3.51 -1.20
C LEU A 48 -2.76 4.96 -0.96
N THR A 49 -1.83 5.78 -0.49
CA THR A 49 -1.99 7.22 -0.64
C THR A 49 -1.86 7.63 -2.11
N PRO A 50 -2.40 8.80 -2.52
CA PRO A 50 -2.27 9.28 -3.89
C PRO A 50 -0.81 9.37 -4.39
N ALA A 51 0.15 9.72 -3.52
CA ALA A 51 1.56 9.78 -3.91
C ALA A 51 2.12 8.38 -4.15
N ALA A 52 1.84 7.42 -3.27
CA ALA A 52 2.25 6.03 -3.44
C ALA A 52 1.63 5.40 -4.70
N ALA A 53 0.34 5.67 -4.95
CA ALA A 53 -0.36 5.15 -6.12
C ALA A 53 0.27 5.58 -7.45
N ARG A 54 0.77 6.83 -7.53
CA ARG A 54 1.49 7.34 -8.72
C ARG A 54 2.82 6.63 -8.96
N CYS A 55 3.49 6.17 -7.90
CA CYS A 55 4.77 5.48 -8.02
C CYS A 55 4.63 4.07 -8.59
N LEU A 56 3.43 3.48 -8.50
CA LEU A 56 3.13 2.08 -8.81
C LEU A 56 2.25 1.90 -10.07
N GLU A 57 1.97 2.97 -10.84
CA GLU A 57 1.05 2.91 -11.99
C GLU A 57 1.37 1.76 -12.97
N GLU A 58 2.65 1.53 -13.29
CA GLU A 58 3.08 0.46 -14.21
C GLU A 58 3.07 -0.95 -13.58
N GLU A 59 3.20 -1.05 -12.25
CA GLU A 59 3.24 -2.33 -11.53
C GLU A 59 1.84 -2.87 -11.22
N ARG A 60 0.87 -1.97 -11.03
CA ARG A 60 -0.55 -2.32 -10.79
C ARG A 60 -1.19 -3.08 -11.97
N GLU A 61 -0.72 -2.84 -13.19
CA GLU A 61 -1.21 -3.54 -14.38
C GLU A 61 -0.71 -4.99 -14.48
N ARG A 62 0.32 -5.36 -13.71
CA ARG A 62 1.02 -6.65 -13.80
C ARG A 62 0.61 -7.68 -12.75
N HIS A 63 -0.32 -7.38 -11.84
CA HIS A 63 -0.82 -8.33 -10.84
C HIS A 63 -2.21 -8.89 -11.21
N PRO A 64 -2.28 -10.05 -11.91
CA PRO A 64 -3.54 -10.64 -12.39
C PRO A 64 -4.37 -11.35 -11.31
N ASP A 65 -3.80 -11.74 -10.17
CA ASP A 65 -4.49 -12.47 -9.08
C ASP A 65 -5.00 -11.52 -7.97
N ALA A 66 -5.72 -10.48 -8.41
CA ALA A 66 -5.85 -9.17 -7.76
C ALA A 66 -6.25 -9.15 -6.27
N VAL A 67 -5.26 -8.79 -5.45
CA VAL A 67 -5.40 -8.00 -4.22
C VAL A 67 -6.21 -6.73 -4.53
N LEU A 68 -7.22 -6.41 -3.72
CA LEU A 68 -8.01 -5.19 -3.94
C LEU A 68 -7.15 -3.95 -3.66
N ILE A 69 -6.93 -3.11 -4.67
CA ILE A 69 -6.17 -1.86 -4.53
C ILE A 69 -7.13 -0.68 -4.36
N VAL A 70 -6.99 0.04 -3.26
CA VAL A 70 -7.76 1.25 -2.95
C VAL A 70 -6.81 2.44 -2.91
N VAL A 71 -7.17 3.57 -3.51
CA VAL A 71 -6.41 4.82 -3.37
C VAL A 71 -7.22 5.79 -2.51
N THR A 72 -6.61 6.33 -1.46
CA THR A 72 -7.28 7.30 -0.60
C THR A 72 -7.55 8.60 -1.36
N PRO A 73 -8.57 9.38 -0.96
CA PRO A 73 -8.72 10.75 -1.47
C PRO A 73 -7.45 11.59 -1.28
N PRO A 74 -7.21 12.59 -2.14
CA PRO A 74 -6.06 13.49 -2.05
C PRO A 74 -5.92 14.10 -0.66
#